data_AF-A0A662M896-F1
#
_entry.id   AF-A0A662M896-F1
#
_cell.length_a   1.000
_cell.length_b   1.000
_cell.length_c   1.000
_cell.angle_alpha   90.00
_cell.angle_beta   90.00
_cell.angle_gamma   90.00
#
_symmetry.space_group_name_H-M   'P 1'
#
loop_
_entity.id
_entity.type
_entity.pdbx_description
1 polymer ?
#
loop_
_entity_poly.entity_id
_entity_poly.type
_entity_poly.pdbx_seq_one_letter_code
_entity_poly.pdbx_strand_id
1 'polypeptide(L)'
;MPEIVLTADRALFTDFSDMSFLGFGLCLPYRLVPKIIQYKFLSPKVPVNKEHRAKIAPYGLGKLEAALLRSGFSRESVIITPPEHLEYVIDKETKAVGVHVVDPLGMAPVSWTLRSIFGGGITCTEYEFRSLMKKLNELRKKNKYSYKIIVGGPGAWQLRNKLHEFGIDVLYEGEGEKTAPKVFLDVINGRK
;
A
#
# COMPACT_ATOMS: atom_id res chain seq x y z
N MET A 1 1.30 20.21 -4.16
CA MET A 1 1.36 18.93 -3.42
C MET A 1 1.92 17.85 -4.36
N PRO A 2 2.26 16.62 -3.90
CA PRO A 2 2.82 15.62 -4.79
C PRO A 2 1.78 15.11 -5.81
N GLU A 3 2.24 14.92 -7.05
CA GLU A 3 1.44 14.37 -8.15
C GLU A 3 1.22 12.86 -7.99
N ILE A 4 2.23 12.17 -7.46
CA ILE A 4 2.25 10.72 -7.19
C ILE A 4 2.43 10.49 -5.70
N VAL A 5 1.50 9.76 -5.09
CA VAL A 5 1.60 9.29 -3.71
C VAL A 5 1.80 7.79 -3.71
N LEU A 6 2.87 7.31 -3.07
CA LEU A 6 3.21 5.91 -2.92
C LEU A 6 3.00 5.47 -1.46
N THR A 7 2.32 4.36 -1.27
CA THR A 7 1.99 3.86 0.07
C THR A 7 1.84 2.34 0.08
N ALA A 8 1.64 1.77 1.26
CA ALA A 8 1.32 0.38 1.50
C ALA A 8 0.41 0.31 2.73
N ASP A 9 -0.25 -0.84 2.93
CA ASP A 9 -1.05 -1.02 4.13
C ASP A 9 -0.17 -1.08 5.39
N ARG A 10 -0.81 -0.95 6.55
CA ARG A 10 -0.12 -0.86 7.82
C ARG A 10 0.70 -2.09 8.18
N ALA A 11 0.27 -3.27 7.73
CA ALA A 11 1.01 -4.51 8.00
C ALA A 11 2.34 -4.57 7.23
N LEU A 12 2.47 -3.81 6.13
CA LEU A 12 3.69 -3.70 5.34
C LEU A 12 4.48 -2.42 5.60
N PHE A 13 3.81 -1.32 5.94
CA PHE A 13 4.42 -0.02 6.17
C PHE A 13 4.90 0.12 7.62
N THR A 14 5.89 -0.71 7.98
CA THR A 14 6.46 -0.80 9.32
C THR A 14 7.88 -1.38 9.28
N ASP A 15 8.70 -1.12 10.30
CA ASP A 15 10.01 -1.77 10.52
C ASP A 15 9.90 -3.05 11.35
N PHE A 16 8.69 -3.43 11.78
CA PHE A 16 8.47 -4.56 12.69
C PHE A 16 9.26 -4.43 14.00
N SER A 17 9.48 -3.21 14.50
CA SER A 17 10.31 -2.95 15.69
C SER A 17 11.74 -3.54 15.57
N ASP A 18 12.32 -3.47 14.37
CA ASP A 18 13.63 -4.07 14.01
C ASP A 18 13.70 -5.60 14.12
N MET A 19 12.55 -6.26 14.30
CA MET A 19 12.45 -7.71 14.43
C MET A 19 11.62 -8.27 13.28
N SER A 20 12.23 -8.44 12.10
CA SER A 20 11.55 -8.85 10.87
C SER A 20 10.69 -10.12 10.98
N PHE A 21 11.02 -11.04 11.90
CA PHE A 21 10.20 -12.23 12.14
C PHE A 21 8.81 -11.91 12.71
N LEU A 22 8.63 -10.76 13.39
CA LEU A 22 7.33 -10.33 13.91
C LEU A 22 6.31 -10.12 12.78
N GLY A 23 6.76 -9.92 11.55
CA GLY A 23 5.90 -9.89 10.36
C GLY A 23 5.02 -11.14 10.22
N PHE A 24 5.49 -12.32 10.66
CA PHE A 24 4.68 -13.55 10.65
C PHE A 24 3.44 -13.46 11.56
N GLY A 25 3.50 -12.67 12.63
CA GLY A 25 2.36 -12.44 13.50
C GLY A 25 1.19 -11.78 12.78
N LEU A 26 1.46 -11.00 11.72
CA LEU A 26 0.44 -10.32 10.93
C LEU A 26 -0.23 -11.26 9.91
N CYS A 27 0.32 -12.45 9.69
CA CYS A 27 -0.31 -13.49 8.88
C CYS A 27 -1.41 -14.26 9.64
N LEU A 28 -1.52 -14.09 10.96
CA LEU A 28 -2.57 -14.72 11.77
C LEU A 28 -3.95 -14.11 11.46
N PRO A 29 -5.04 -14.88 11.67
CA PRO A 29 -6.38 -14.31 11.71
C PRO A 29 -6.46 -13.13 12.68
N TYR A 30 -6.96 -11.99 12.20
CA TYR A 30 -7.08 -10.73 12.95
C TYR A 30 -7.82 -10.90 14.28
N ARG A 31 -8.82 -11.79 14.31
CA ARG A 31 -9.59 -12.14 15.53
C ARG A 31 -8.74 -12.72 16.67
N LEU A 32 -7.54 -13.23 16.39
CA LEU A 32 -6.64 -13.84 17.36
C LEU A 32 -5.56 -12.88 17.86
N VAL A 33 -5.35 -11.76 17.19
CA VAL A 33 -4.27 -10.82 17.50
C VAL A 33 -4.87 -9.62 18.23
N PRO A 34 -4.59 -9.43 19.54
CA PRO A 34 -5.01 -8.24 20.25
C PRO A 34 -4.51 -6.97 19.56
N LYS A 35 -5.36 -5.95 19.45
CA LYS A 35 -5.02 -4.68 18.76
C LYS A 35 -3.75 -4.02 19.30
N ILE A 36 -3.52 -4.10 20.61
CA ILE A 36 -2.31 -3.57 21.25
C ILE A 36 -1.07 -4.29 20.71
N ILE A 37 -1.12 -5.61 20.57
CA ILE A 37 -0.02 -6.41 20.01
C ILE A 37 0.21 -6.04 18.55
N GLN A 38 -0.85 -5.99 17.75
CA GLN A 38 -0.76 -5.66 16.33
C GLN A 38 -0.12 -4.29 16.09
N TYR A 39 -0.59 -3.23 16.76
CA TYR A 39 -0.17 -1.86 16.42
C TYR A 39 1.00 -1.31 17.23
N LYS A 40 1.28 -1.88 18.41
CA LYS A 40 2.41 -1.44 19.25
C LYS A 40 3.68 -2.24 19.00
N PHE A 41 3.56 -3.52 18.64
CA PHE A 41 4.69 -4.43 18.51
C PHE A 41 4.89 -4.95 17.09
N LEU A 42 3.83 -5.48 16.46
CA LEU A 42 3.96 -6.10 15.13
C LEU A 42 4.06 -5.07 14.00
N SER A 43 3.28 -3.99 14.09
CA SER A 43 3.22 -2.92 13.09
C SER A 43 3.25 -1.54 13.74
N PRO A 44 4.36 -1.15 14.42
CA PRO A 44 4.54 0.20 14.96
C PRO A 44 4.52 1.28 13.88
N LYS A 45 4.26 2.54 14.31
CA LYS A 45 4.10 3.69 13.39
C LYS A 45 5.45 4.11 12.84
N VAL A 46 5.52 4.23 11.52
CA VAL A 46 6.70 4.78 10.87
C VAL A 46 6.72 6.30 11.04
N PRO A 47 7.81 6.87 11.57
CA PRO A 47 7.96 8.31 11.66
C PRO A 47 8.07 8.95 10.28
N VAL A 48 7.55 10.18 10.17
CA VAL A 48 7.60 11.00 8.95
C VAL A 48 8.38 12.30 9.19
N ASN A 49 8.82 12.96 8.11
CA ASN A 49 9.37 14.31 8.16
C ASN A 49 8.24 15.38 8.18
N LYS A 50 8.62 16.67 8.10
CA LYS A 50 7.66 17.80 8.08
C LYS A 50 6.72 17.80 6.87
N GLU A 51 7.12 17.17 5.77
CA GLU A 51 6.32 17.03 4.53
C GLU A 51 5.52 15.71 4.51
N HIS A 52 5.46 15.00 5.65
CA HIS A 52 4.83 13.68 5.77
C HIS A 52 5.49 12.57 4.94
N ARG A 53 6.71 12.77 4.44
CA ARG A 53 7.51 11.72 3.81
C ARG A 53 8.01 10.75 4.87
N ALA A 54 7.88 9.46 4.60
CA ALA A 54 8.33 8.41 5.51
C ALA A 54 9.85 8.40 5.68
N LYS A 55 10.34 8.19 6.91
CA LYS A 55 11.78 7.99 7.17
C LYS A 55 12.28 6.62 6.70
N ILE A 56 11.39 5.63 6.69
CA ILE A 56 11.63 4.28 6.15
C ILE A 56 10.45 3.90 5.26
N ALA A 57 10.70 3.04 4.29
CA ALA A 57 9.69 2.62 3.34
C ALA A 57 9.86 1.14 2.98
N PRO A 58 8.77 0.43 2.62
CA PRO A 58 8.85 -0.85 1.95
C PRO A 58 9.82 -0.78 0.75
N TYR A 59 10.74 -1.73 0.67
CA TYR A 59 11.80 -1.72 -0.34
C TYR A 59 11.26 -1.61 -1.78
N GLY A 60 10.14 -2.27 -2.08
CA GLY A 60 9.48 -2.18 -3.38
C GLY A 60 9.05 -0.76 -3.75
N LEU A 61 8.60 0.04 -2.79
CA LEU A 61 8.25 1.44 -3.00
C LEU A 61 9.50 2.30 -3.24
N GLY A 62 10.60 2.05 -2.52
CA GLY A 62 11.87 2.73 -2.75
C GLY A 62 12.44 2.48 -4.14
N LYS A 63 12.37 1.23 -4.64
CA LYS A 63 12.74 0.90 -6.03
C LYS A 63 11.87 1.63 -7.05
N LEU A 64 10.55 1.67 -6.80
CA LEU A 64 9.61 2.35 -7.69
C LEU A 64 9.84 3.86 -7.73
N GLU A 65 10.05 4.50 -6.58
CA GLU A 65 10.39 5.92 -6.51
C GLU A 65 11.66 6.22 -7.31
N ALA A 66 12.74 5.47 -7.08
CA ALA A 66 13.98 5.65 -7.84
C ALA A 66 13.76 5.49 -9.36
N ALA A 67 12.91 4.56 -9.78
CA ALA A 67 12.56 4.37 -11.18
C ALA A 67 11.71 5.52 -11.76
N LEU A 68 10.77 6.07 -11.00
CA LEU A 68 9.98 7.24 -11.39
C LEU A 68 10.88 8.47 -11.54
N LEU A 69 11.77 8.73 -10.58
CA LEU A 69 12.71 9.85 -10.67
C LEU A 69 13.61 9.75 -11.92
N ARG A 70 14.13 8.55 -12.19
CA ARG A 70 14.92 8.27 -13.41
C ARG A 70 14.11 8.47 -14.70
N SER A 71 12.79 8.35 -14.63
CA SER A 71 11.88 8.54 -15.78
C SER A 71 11.49 10.01 -15.99
N GLY A 72 12.02 10.94 -15.18
CA GLY A 72 11.83 12.39 -15.36
C GLY A 72 10.91 13.06 -14.34
N PHE A 73 10.36 12.31 -13.37
CA PHE A 73 9.60 12.91 -12.26
C PHE A 73 10.56 13.62 -11.28
N SER A 74 10.13 14.76 -10.73
CA SER A 74 10.91 15.46 -9.71
C SER A 74 10.73 14.81 -8.34
N ARG A 75 11.63 15.12 -7.39
CA ARG A 75 11.54 14.54 -6.04
C ARG A 75 10.34 15.08 -5.24
N GLU A 76 9.86 16.26 -5.62
CA GLU A 76 8.73 16.93 -5.03
C GLU A 76 7.40 16.40 -5.59
N SER A 77 7.41 15.85 -6.82
CA SER A 77 6.20 15.29 -7.44
C SER A 77 5.89 13.87 -6.98
N VAL A 78 6.84 13.15 -6.36
CA VAL A 78 6.66 11.79 -5.84
C VAL A 78 6.90 11.76 -4.34
N ILE A 79 5.93 11.27 -3.56
CA ILE A 79 6.11 11.05 -2.11
C ILE A 79 5.86 9.59 -1.74
N ILE A 80 6.68 9.03 -0.84
CA ILE A 80 6.36 7.80 -0.13
C ILE A 80 5.90 8.15 1.29
N THR A 81 4.71 7.72 1.68
CA THR A 81 4.10 8.06 2.97
C THR A 81 3.31 6.89 3.58
N PRO A 82 3.32 6.73 4.93
CA PRO A 82 2.54 5.70 5.60
C PRO A 82 1.02 5.96 5.46
N PRO A 83 0.19 4.91 5.60
CA PRO A 83 -1.25 5.00 5.37
C PRO A 83 -1.97 5.98 6.30
N GLU A 84 -1.44 6.24 7.49
CA GLU A 84 -1.99 7.21 8.44
C GLU A 84 -1.94 8.65 7.92
N HIS A 85 -0.93 8.99 7.11
CA HIS A 85 -0.67 10.36 6.70
C HIS A 85 -1.31 10.76 5.38
N LEU A 86 -2.00 9.83 4.70
CA LEU A 86 -2.58 10.03 3.35
C LEU A 86 -3.49 11.27 3.24
N GLU A 87 -4.21 11.64 4.29
CA GLU A 87 -5.13 12.79 4.30
C GLU A 87 -4.41 14.15 4.29
N TYR A 88 -3.13 14.19 4.64
CA TYR A 88 -2.32 15.41 4.63
C TYR A 88 -1.55 15.61 3.33
N VAL A 89 -1.45 14.59 2.49
CA VAL A 89 -0.62 14.59 1.27
C VAL A 89 -1.41 14.42 -0.02
N ILE A 90 -2.56 13.72 0.03
CA ILE A 90 -3.44 13.58 -1.13
C ILE A 90 -4.34 14.81 -1.22
N ASP A 91 -4.36 15.44 -2.39
CA ASP A 91 -5.27 16.53 -2.69
C ASP A 91 -5.82 16.46 -4.14
N LYS A 92 -6.35 17.59 -4.62
CA LYS A 92 -6.90 17.72 -5.98
C LYS A 92 -5.83 17.68 -7.08
N GLU A 93 -4.58 17.95 -6.76
CA GLU A 93 -3.45 17.94 -7.70
C GLU A 93 -2.90 16.53 -7.87
N THR A 94 -3.01 15.68 -6.84
CA THR A 94 -2.64 14.27 -6.90
C THR A 94 -3.35 13.56 -8.05
N LYS A 95 -2.59 12.87 -8.90
CA LYS A 95 -3.08 12.14 -10.08
C LYS A 95 -3.08 10.64 -9.88
N ALA A 96 -2.10 10.11 -9.15
CA ALA A 96 -1.95 8.68 -8.95
C ALA A 96 -1.59 8.35 -7.49
N VAL A 97 -2.22 7.30 -6.97
CA VAL A 97 -1.86 6.67 -5.70
C VAL A 97 -1.40 5.24 -5.98
N GLY A 98 -0.11 4.99 -5.80
CA GLY A 98 0.50 3.67 -5.90
C GLY A 98 0.42 2.93 -4.56
N VAL A 99 -0.17 1.73 -4.56
CA VAL A 99 -0.31 0.88 -3.38
C VAL A 99 0.51 -0.39 -3.57
N HIS A 100 1.51 -0.59 -2.71
CA HIS A 100 2.29 -1.81 -2.67
C HIS A 100 1.60 -2.90 -1.85
N VAL A 101 1.48 -4.10 -2.42
CA VAL A 101 0.85 -5.26 -1.78
C VAL A 101 1.72 -6.51 -1.83
N VAL A 102 1.71 -7.27 -0.73
CA VAL A 102 2.38 -8.57 -0.62
C VAL A 102 1.37 -9.71 -0.41
N ASP A 103 0.39 -9.51 0.46
CA ASP A 103 -0.62 -10.52 0.76
C ASP A 103 -1.99 -9.90 1.08
N PRO A 104 -2.62 -9.20 0.11
CA PRO A 104 -3.78 -8.35 0.35
C PRO A 104 -5.06 -9.12 0.72
N LEU A 105 -5.14 -10.42 0.45
CA LEU A 105 -6.29 -11.29 0.77
C LEU A 105 -5.93 -12.47 1.68
N GLY A 106 -4.74 -12.48 2.30
CA GLY A 106 -4.36 -13.57 3.21
C GLY A 106 -4.18 -14.92 2.54
N MET A 107 -3.89 -14.96 1.23
CA MET A 107 -3.78 -16.18 0.42
C MET A 107 -2.34 -16.64 0.21
N ALA A 108 -1.35 -15.87 0.66
CA ALA A 108 0.05 -16.30 0.65
C ALA A 108 0.23 -17.55 1.54
N PRO A 109 1.22 -18.42 1.27
CA PRO A 109 1.34 -19.73 1.92
C PRO A 109 1.27 -19.69 3.45
N VAL A 110 1.94 -18.72 4.09
CA VAL A 110 1.96 -18.60 5.56
C VAL A 110 0.59 -18.18 6.08
N SER A 111 0.03 -17.10 5.55
CA SER A 111 -1.30 -16.61 5.92
C SER A 111 -2.40 -17.65 5.70
N TRP A 112 -2.36 -18.34 4.56
CA TRP A 112 -3.31 -19.41 4.26
C TRP A 112 -3.20 -20.57 5.25
N THR A 113 -1.98 -21.00 5.56
CA THR A 113 -1.73 -22.10 6.50
C THR A 113 -2.19 -21.73 7.91
N LEU A 114 -1.79 -20.57 8.42
CA LEU A 114 -2.18 -20.09 9.74
C LEU A 114 -3.68 -19.89 9.82
N ARG A 115 -4.29 -19.25 8.83
CA ARG A 115 -5.75 -19.11 8.73
C ARG A 115 -6.44 -20.46 8.78
N SER A 116 -5.95 -21.46 8.06
CA SER A 116 -6.57 -22.79 8.00
C SER A 116 -6.47 -23.53 9.34
N ILE A 117 -5.30 -23.54 9.97
CA ILE A 117 -5.07 -24.20 11.27
C ILE A 117 -5.88 -23.54 12.38
N PHE A 118 -6.03 -22.22 12.32
CA PHE A 118 -6.77 -21.45 13.30
C PHE A 118 -8.25 -21.23 12.92
N GLY A 119 -8.86 -22.14 12.16
CA GLY A 119 -10.32 -22.15 11.95
C GLY A 119 -10.88 -21.00 11.10
N GLY A 120 -10.06 -20.42 10.23
CA GLY A 120 -10.45 -19.39 9.29
C GLY A 120 -10.40 -17.96 9.85
N GLY A 121 -11.01 -17.04 9.09
CA GLY A 121 -11.05 -15.61 9.38
C GLY A 121 -10.16 -14.77 8.46
N ILE A 122 -10.38 -13.45 8.51
CA ILE A 122 -9.56 -12.44 7.83
C ILE A 122 -8.22 -12.32 8.56
N THR A 123 -7.10 -12.35 7.84
CA THR A 123 -5.76 -12.15 8.43
C THR A 123 -5.49 -10.69 8.74
N CYS A 124 -4.51 -10.37 9.61
CA CYS A 124 -4.16 -8.96 9.84
C CYS A 124 -3.72 -8.28 8.54
N THR A 125 -2.98 -8.96 7.66
CA THR A 125 -2.61 -8.45 6.33
C THR A 125 -3.83 -8.07 5.48
N GLU A 126 -4.82 -8.97 5.36
CA GLU A 126 -6.05 -8.70 4.63
C GLU A 126 -6.85 -7.55 5.27
N TYR A 127 -6.95 -7.53 6.60
CA TYR A 127 -7.65 -6.48 7.32
C TYR A 127 -7.05 -5.09 7.06
N GLU A 128 -5.72 -4.96 7.12
CA GLU A 128 -5.04 -3.69 6.90
C GLU A 128 -5.14 -3.24 5.44
N PHE A 129 -5.03 -4.16 4.47
CA PHE A 129 -5.26 -3.85 3.07
C PHE A 129 -6.68 -3.32 2.81
N ARG A 130 -7.70 -4.03 3.32
CA ARG A 130 -9.11 -3.60 3.22
C ARG A 130 -9.32 -2.21 3.85
N SER A 131 -8.69 -1.96 4.99
CA SER A 131 -8.76 -0.68 5.70
C SER A 131 -8.11 0.46 4.90
N LEU A 132 -6.94 0.22 4.28
CA LEU A 132 -6.29 1.18 3.41
C LEU A 132 -7.15 1.50 2.17
N MET A 133 -7.66 0.48 1.47
CA MET A 133 -8.48 0.69 0.28
C MET A 133 -9.78 1.44 0.62
N LYS A 134 -10.40 1.13 1.76
CA LYS A 134 -11.55 1.89 2.26
C LYS A 134 -11.18 3.36 2.47
N LYS A 135 -10.07 3.65 3.17
CA LYS A 135 -9.60 5.03 3.44
C LYS A 135 -9.37 5.81 2.14
N LEU A 136 -8.69 5.21 1.16
CA LEU A 136 -8.45 5.85 -0.15
C LEU A 136 -9.77 6.17 -0.86
N ASN A 137 -10.67 5.20 -0.97
CA ASN A 137 -11.96 5.43 -1.62
C ASN A 137 -12.81 6.49 -0.91
N GLU A 138 -12.80 6.52 0.42
CA GLU A 138 -13.48 7.54 1.22
C GLU A 138 -12.87 8.93 0.99
N LEU A 139 -11.54 9.06 1.01
CA LEU A 139 -10.84 10.31 0.70
C LEU A 139 -11.16 10.81 -0.70
N ARG A 140 -11.16 9.91 -1.69
CA ARG A 140 -11.51 10.20 -3.08
C ARG A 140 -12.95 10.72 -3.20
N LYS A 141 -13.91 10.01 -2.60
CA LYS A 141 -15.34 10.35 -2.67
C LYS A 141 -15.69 11.62 -1.90
N LYS A 142 -15.23 11.74 -0.65
CA LYS A 142 -15.56 12.86 0.24
C LYS A 142 -15.09 14.19 -0.33
N ASN A 143 -13.89 14.22 -0.90
CA ASN A 143 -13.27 15.45 -1.41
C ASN A 143 -13.46 15.64 -2.92
N LYS A 144 -14.16 14.71 -3.60
CA LYS A 144 -14.35 14.71 -5.06
C LYS A 144 -13.03 14.76 -5.84
N TYR A 145 -12.00 14.06 -5.33
CA TYR A 145 -10.73 13.95 -6.02
C TYR A 145 -10.82 12.94 -7.17
N SER A 146 -9.95 13.10 -8.18
CA SER A 146 -9.97 12.30 -9.41
C SER A 146 -8.77 11.38 -9.57
N TYR A 147 -7.91 11.26 -8.54
CA TYR A 147 -6.73 10.40 -8.61
C TYR A 147 -7.10 8.93 -8.86
N LYS A 148 -6.18 8.25 -9.52
CA LYS A 148 -6.27 6.82 -9.86
C LYS A 148 -5.52 5.98 -8.85
N ILE A 149 -6.11 4.85 -8.44
CA ILE A 149 -5.45 3.90 -7.54
C ILE A 149 -4.80 2.80 -8.38
N ILE A 150 -3.47 2.72 -8.31
CA ILE A 150 -2.64 1.72 -8.99
C ILE A 150 -2.12 0.76 -7.93
N VAL A 151 -2.47 -0.53 -8.01
CA VAL A 151 -2.05 -1.54 -7.05
C VAL A 151 -1.03 -2.48 -7.69
N GLY A 152 0.09 -2.72 -7.01
CA GLY A 152 1.13 -3.62 -7.52
C GLY A 152 2.00 -4.21 -6.41
N GLY A 153 2.81 -5.21 -6.77
CA GLY A 153 3.65 -5.95 -5.82
C GLY A 153 3.40 -7.46 -5.91
N PRO A 154 4.15 -8.27 -5.15
CA PRO A 154 4.09 -9.73 -5.27
C PRO A 154 2.72 -10.32 -4.94
N GLY A 155 1.86 -9.59 -4.20
CA GLY A 155 0.49 -10.01 -3.89
C GLY A 155 -0.57 -9.60 -4.90
N ALA A 156 -0.21 -8.90 -5.99
CA ALA A 156 -1.19 -8.29 -6.90
C ALA A 156 -2.11 -9.32 -7.57
N TRP A 157 -1.62 -10.52 -7.87
CA TRP A 157 -2.40 -11.61 -8.45
C TRP A 157 -3.66 -11.99 -7.66
N GLN A 158 -3.66 -11.75 -6.34
CA GLN A 158 -4.79 -12.01 -5.45
C GLN A 158 -6.01 -11.16 -5.81
N LEU A 159 -5.79 -10.02 -6.47
CA LEU A 159 -6.80 -8.99 -6.69
C LEU A 159 -7.47 -9.04 -8.07
N ARG A 160 -7.04 -9.92 -8.99
CA ARG A 160 -7.50 -9.95 -10.41
C ARG A 160 -9.01 -9.86 -10.60
N ASN A 161 -9.79 -10.48 -9.72
CA ASN A 161 -11.27 -10.50 -9.80
C ASN A 161 -11.93 -9.57 -8.75
N LYS A 162 -11.18 -8.64 -8.18
CA LYS A 162 -11.56 -7.80 -7.05
C LYS A 162 -11.32 -6.30 -7.27
N LEU A 163 -10.93 -5.90 -8.47
CA LEU A 163 -10.64 -4.49 -8.81
C LEU A 163 -11.82 -3.58 -8.45
N HIS A 164 -13.02 -3.94 -8.91
CA HIS A 164 -14.24 -3.16 -8.64
C HIS A 164 -14.60 -3.13 -7.15
N GLU A 165 -14.44 -4.25 -6.42
CA GLU A 165 -14.71 -4.33 -4.98
C GLU A 165 -13.85 -3.32 -4.19
N PHE A 166 -12.59 -3.16 -4.59
CA PHE A 166 -11.64 -2.28 -3.92
C PHE A 166 -11.48 -0.90 -4.58
N GLY A 167 -12.23 -0.61 -5.65
CA GLY A 167 -12.11 0.65 -6.39
C GLY A 167 -10.72 0.88 -7.01
N ILE A 168 -10.05 -0.21 -7.41
CA ILE A 168 -8.73 -0.20 -8.05
C ILE A 168 -8.91 0.17 -9.52
N ASP A 169 -8.20 1.21 -9.98
CA ASP A 169 -8.24 1.65 -11.37
C ASP A 169 -7.27 0.85 -12.25
N VAL A 170 -6.08 0.50 -11.71
CA VAL A 170 -5.07 -0.27 -12.43
C VAL A 170 -4.48 -1.34 -11.50
N LEU A 171 -4.54 -2.61 -11.92
CA LEU A 171 -3.78 -3.68 -11.30
C LEU A 171 -2.51 -3.93 -12.11
N TYR A 172 -1.35 -3.80 -11.46
CA TYR A 172 -0.05 -3.94 -12.08
C TYR A 172 0.65 -5.23 -11.63
N GLU A 173 0.89 -6.12 -12.59
CA GLU A 173 1.63 -7.37 -12.42
C GLU A 173 2.87 -7.35 -13.33
N GLY A 174 4.05 -7.15 -12.74
CA GLY A 174 5.31 -7.08 -13.50
C GLY A 174 6.46 -6.53 -12.66
N GLU A 175 7.61 -6.30 -13.31
CA GLU A 175 8.78 -5.70 -12.68
C GLU A 175 8.59 -4.19 -12.49
N GLY A 176 8.25 -3.77 -11.28
CA GLY A 176 7.87 -2.40 -10.95
C GLY A 176 8.91 -1.36 -11.39
N GLU A 177 10.19 -1.64 -11.22
CA GLU A 177 11.30 -0.75 -11.54
C GLU A 177 11.53 -0.52 -13.05
N LYS A 178 11.03 -1.41 -13.91
CA LYS A 178 11.23 -1.34 -15.37
C LYS A 178 10.02 -0.76 -16.08
N THR A 179 8.82 -1.27 -15.78
CA THR A 179 7.63 -0.98 -16.58
C THR A 179 6.55 -0.19 -15.84
N ALA A 180 6.57 -0.10 -14.50
CA ALA A 180 5.58 0.68 -13.78
C ALA A 180 5.67 2.20 -14.05
N PRO A 181 6.84 2.84 -14.20
CA PRO A 181 6.90 4.28 -14.48
C PRO A 181 6.08 4.68 -15.72
N LYS A 182 6.04 3.83 -16.75
CA LYS A 182 5.20 4.03 -17.92
C LYS A 182 3.72 4.03 -17.58
N VAL A 183 3.27 3.11 -16.73
CA VAL A 183 1.88 3.04 -16.26
C VAL A 183 1.49 4.30 -15.48
N PHE A 184 2.35 4.79 -14.59
CA PHE A 184 2.12 6.07 -13.89
C PHE A 184 2.03 7.24 -14.87
N LEU A 185 2.92 7.30 -15.87
CA LEU A 185 2.91 8.32 -16.91
C LEU A 185 1.63 8.25 -17.77
N ASP A 186 1.16 7.06 -18.10
CA ASP A 186 -0.07 6.86 -18.86
C ASP A 186 -1.28 7.35 -18.06
N VAL A 187 -1.36 6.97 -16.78
CA VAL A 187 -2.41 7.43 -15.85
C VAL A 187 -2.41 8.95 -15.71
N ILE A 188 -1.24 9.58 -15.52
CA ILE A 188 -1.11 11.03 -15.35
C ILE A 188 -1.55 11.78 -16.60
N ASN A 189 -1.22 11.26 -17.78
CA ASN A 189 -1.61 11.82 -19.06
C ASN A 189 -3.05 11.49 -19.49
N GLY A 190 -3.82 10.77 -18.65
CA GLY A 190 -5.20 10.37 -18.96
C GLY A 190 -5.31 9.30 -20.05
N ARG A 191 -4.23 8.55 -20.31
CA ARG A 191 -4.22 7.39 -21.21
C ARG A 191 -4.76 6.16 -20.47
N LYS A 192 -5.42 5.27 -21.21
CA LYS A 192 -5.97 4.00 -20.68
C LYS A 192 -4.88 2.95 -20.52
#